data_AF-A0A922WL42-F1
#
_entry.id   AF-A0A922WL42-F1
#
_cell.length_a   1.000
_cell.length_b   1.000
_cell.length_c   1.000
_cell.angle_alpha   90.00
_cell.angle_beta   90.00
_cell.angle_gamma   90.00
#
_symmetry.space_group_name_H-M   'P 1'
#
loop_
_entity.id
_entity.type
_entity.pdbx_description
1 polymer ?
#
loop_
_entity_poly.entity_id
_entity_poly.type
_entity_poly.pdbx_seq_one_letter_code
_entity_poly.pdbx_strand_id
1 'polypeptide(L)'
;MALTREQHEFLMKVSDFNSRCNAVQAGAMTIHLHHSFWKQTEIDRASEVKEDWDIPGRLIPFYGDWHDLICLNVETGAIEMLDDARRQIVSWPSHDVFIASLESLVEMPIDTSGVIEKESWLDF
;
A
#
# COMPACT_ATOMS: atom_id res chain seq x y z
N MET A 1 -5.26 20.13 -7.00
CA MET A 1 -3.87 20.46 -7.36
C MET A 1 -3.42 19.51 -8.46
N ALA A 2 -2.51 19.94 -9.34
CA ALA A 2 -1.99 19.06 -10.40
C ALA A 2 -0.76 18.30 -9.90
N LEU A 3 -0.69 17.00 -10.22
CA LEU A 3 0.50 16.18 -9.96
C LEU A 3 1.68 16.65 -10.80
N THR A 4 2.90 16.49 -10.27
CA THR A 4 4.10 16.61 -11.09
C THR A 4 4.19 15.42 -12.06
N ARG A 5 4.99 15.56 -13.12
CA ARG A 5 5.24 14.46 -14.07
C ARG A 5 5.79 13.22 -13.35
N GLU A 6 6.72 13.41 -12.43
CA GLU A 6 7.36 12.32 -11.68
C GLU A 6 6.36 11.59 -10.78
N GLN A 7 5.51 12.34 -10.07
CA GLN A 7 4.43 11.75 -9.26
C GLN A 7 3.46 10.93 -10.12
N HIS A 8 3.09 11.45 -11.30
CA HIS A 8 2.22 10.74 -12.23
C HIS A 8 2.89 9.46 -12.77
N GLU A 9 4.16 9.53 -13.16
CA GLU A 9 4.91 8.37 -13.63
C GLU A 9 5.09 7.30 -12.54
N PHE A 10 5.29 7.71 -11.28
CA PHE A 10 5.34 6.81 -10.13
C PHE A 10 4.03 6.05 -9.95
N LEU A 11 2.90 6.74 -9.87
CA LEU A 11 1.58 6.12 -9.67
C LEU A 11 1.22 5.15 -10.81
N MET A 12 1.59 5.46 -12.05
CA MET A 12 1.34 4.56 -13.18
C MET A 12 2.15 3.24 -13.12
N LYS A 13 3.28 3.23 -12.43
CA LYS A 13 4.23 2.10 -12.41
C LYS A 13 4.26 1.34 -11.08
N VAL A 14 3.61 1.86 -10.03
CA VAL A 14 3.73 1.27 -8.68
C VAL A 14 3.24 -0.18 -8.63
N SER A 15 2.26 -0.56 -9.44
CA SER A 15 1.81 -1.95 -9.55
C SER A 15 2.86 -2.93 -10.10
N ASP A 16 3.90 -2.44 -10.78
CA ASP A 16 4.96 -3.29 -11.34
C ASP A 16 5.79 -3.97 -10.24
N PHE A 17 5.83 -3.36 -9.04
CA PHE A 17 6.54 -3.89 -7.88
C PHE A 17 5.89 -5.15 -7.29
N ASN A 18 4.60 -5.40 -7.53
CA ASN A 18 3.86 -6.54 -7.00
C ASN A 18 4.48 -7.90 -7.35
N SER A 19 5.21 -7.97 -8.46
CA SER A 19 5.86 -9.21 -8.90
C SER A 19 7.16 -9.53 -8.16
N ARG A 20 7.70 -8.58 -7.38
CA ARG A 20 9.06 -8.67 -6.81
C ARG A 20 9.11 -8.31 -5.33
N CYS A 21 8.19 -7.49 -4.85
CA CYS A 21 8.26 -6.89 -3.52
C CYS A 21 7.00 -7.23 -2.73
N ASN A 22 7.19 -7.62 -1.48
CA ASN A 22 6.13 -7.96 -0.52
C ASN A 22 6.42 -7.40 0.88
N ALA A 23 7.35 -6.44 0.99
CA ALA A 23 7.65 -5.72 2.21
C ALA A 23 8.23 -4.34 1.94
N VAL A 24 8.22 -3.47 2.97
CA VAL A 24 8.90 -2.17 2.99
C VAL A 24 9.70 -1.98 4.28
N GLN A 25 10.83 -1.30 4.18
CA GLN A 25 11.61 -0.83 5.31
C GLN A 25 11.07 0.51 5.84
N ALA A 26 10.75 0.54 7.13
CA ALA A 26 10.27 1.70 7.88
C ALA A 26 11.21 1.96 9.07
N GLY A 27 12.29 2.69 8.82
CA GLY A 27 13.32 2.94 9.83
C GLY A 27 14.08 1.67 10.18
N ALA A 28 13.89 1.16 11.40
CA ALA A 28 14.51 -0.09 11.87
C ALA A 28 13.57 -1.31 11.79
N MET A 29 12.37 -1.13 11.23
CA MET A 29 11.34 -2.16 11.15
C MET A 29 11.06 -2.53 9.69
N THR A 30 10.80 -3.81 9.45
CA THR A 30 10.24 -4.30 8.19
C THR A 30 8.75 -4.47 8.33
N ILE A 31 7.98 -3.90 7.41
CA ILE A 31 6.53 -4.06 7.34
C ILE A 31 6.22 -4.99 6.17
N HIS A 32 5.53 -6.09 6.46
CA HIS A 32 5.03 -6.99 5.42
C HIS A 32 3.85 -6.34 4.69
N LEU A 33 3.89 -6.41 3.37
CA LEU A 33 2.81 -5.96 2.51
C LEU A 33 1.87 -7.15 2.26
N HIS A 34 0.67 -7.09 2.83
CA HIS A 34 -0.34 -8.15 2.68
C HIS A 34 -1.20 -8.01 1.42
N HIS A 35 -1.27 -6.79 0.88
CA HIS A 35 -2.00 -6.45 -0.34
C HIS A 35 -1.05 -6.18 -1.50
N SER A 36 -1.61 -6.03 -2.70
CA SER A 36 -0.89 -5.55 -3.88
C SER A 36 -1.03 -4.03 -4.01
N PHE A 37 0.02 -3.38 -4.51
CA PHE A 37 -0.06 -2.03 -5.06
C PHE A 37 -1.14 -1.97 -6.14
N TRP A 38 -1.96 -0.93 -6.07
CA TRP A 38 -3.08 -0.74 -6.95
C TRP A 38 -2.63 -0.37 -8.36
N LYS A 39 -3.39 -0.80 -9.36
CA LYS A 39 -3.24 -0.33 -10.74
C LYS A 39 -3.77 1.10 -10.84
N GLN A 40 -3.39 1.81 -11.91
CA GLN A 40 -3.87 3.17 -12.16
C GLN A 40 -5.41 3.29 -12.06
N THR A 41 -6.17 2.34 -12.62
CA THR A 41 -7.64 2.37 -12.57
C THR A 41 -8.21 2.24 -11.15
N GLU A 42 -7.50 1.57 -10.25
CA GLU A 42 -7.90 1.42 -8.85
C GLU A 42 -7.55 2.68 -8.07
N ILE A 43 -6.39 3.30 -8.36
CA ILE A 43 -5.98 4.60 -7.82
C ILE A 43 -6.98 5.70 -8.22
N ASP A 44 -7.43 5.71 -9.48
CA ASP A 44 -8.40 6.68 -9.98
C ASP A 44 -9.73 6.54 -9.23
N ARG A 45 -10.25 5.31 -9.11
CA ARG A 45 -11.47 5.03 -8.34
C ARG A 45 -11.34 5.40 -6.87
N ALA A 46 -10.23 5.04 -6.24
CA ALA A 46 -9.99 5.39 -4.85
C ALA A 46 -9.93 6.91 -4.68
N SER A 47 -9.37 7.64 -5.64
CA SER A 47 -9.33 9.10 -5.62
C SER A 47 -10.71 9.75 -5.71
N GLU A 48 -11.68 9.10 -6.35
CA GLU A 48 -13.09 9.56 -6.43
C GLU A 48 -13.84 9.39 -5.11
N VAL A 49 -13.47 8.39 -4.29
CA VAL A 49 -14.17 8.04 -3.04
C VAL A 49 -13.37 8.29 -1.76
N LYS A 50 -12.14 8.82 -1.87
CA LYS A 50 -11.22 8.95 -0.72
C LYS A 50 -11.76 9.83 0.42
N GLU A 51 -12.64 10.79 0.09
CA GLU A 51 -13.28 11.65 1.10
C GLU A 51 -14.23 10.84 1.98
N ASP A 52 -14.92 9.83 1.42
CA ASP A 52 -15.79 8.92 2.18
C ASP A 52 -14.98 8.04 3.16
N TRP A 53 -13.66 7.94 2.95
CA TRP A 53 -12.73 7.19 3.78
C TRP A 53 -11.94 8.08 4.74
N ASP A 54 -12.33 9.36 4.88
CA ASP A 54 -11.65 10.38 5.70
C ASP A 54 -10.18 10.59 5.31
N ILE A 55 -9.82 10.35 4.05
CA ILE A 55 -8.46 10.57 3.55
C ILE A 55 -8.30 12.05 3.16
N PRO A 56 -7.29 12.76 3.71
CA PRO A 56 -7.04 14.15 3.35
C PRO A 56 -6.90 14.37 1.83
N GLY A 57 -7.48 15.47 1.31
CA GLY A 57 -7.48 15.76 -0.12
C GLY A 57 -6.09 15.85 -0.78
N ARG A 58 -5.05 16.16 0.01
CA ARG A 58 -3.64 16.18 -0.43
C ARG A 58 -3.01 14.78 -0.62
N LEU A 59 -3.69 13.73 -0.18
CA LEU A 59 -3.22 12.35 -0.25
C LEU A 59 -3.91 11.60 -1.39
N ILE A 60 -3.14 10.79 -2.11
CA ILE A 60 -3.64 9.83 -3.11
C ILE A 60 -3.25 8.43 -2.65
N PRO A 61 -4.21 7.59 -2.21
CA PRO A 61 -3.94 6.22 -1.83
C PRO A 61 -3.59 5.38 -3.07
N PHE A 62 -2.59 4.51 -2.95
CA PHE A 62 -2.16 3.61 -4.03
C PHE A 62 -1.85 2.18 -3.58
N TYR A 63 -2.13 1.88 -2.31
CA TYR A 63 -1.90 0.58 -1.71
C TYR A 63 -2.82 0.40 -0.51
N GLY A 64 -3.20 -0.84 -0.26
CA GLY A 64 -3.72 -1.27 1.02
C GLY A 64 -5.18 -1.69 0.97
N ASP A 65 -5.80 -1.69 2.15
CA ASP A 65 -7.23 -1.84 2.35
C ASP A 65 -7.76 -0.69 3.21
N TRP A 66 -9.01 -0.80 3.68
CA TRP A 66 -9.61 0.25 4.52
C TRP A 66 -8.86 0.47 5.84
N HIS A 67 -8.08 -0.51 6.30
CA HIS A 67 -7.33 -0.50 7.55
C HIS A 67 -5.97 0.18 7.37
N ASP A 68 -5.10 -0.39 6.54
CA ASP A 68 -3.76 0.14 6.30
C ASP A 68 -3.63 0.69 4.88
N LEU A 69 -3.35 1.98 4.75
CA LEU A 69 -3.20 2.65 3.46
C LEU A 69 -1.79 3.21 3.27
N ILE A 70 -1.26 3.11 2.05
CA ILE A 70 -0.08 3.89 1.65
C ILE A 70 -0.50 4.92 0.60
N CYS A 71 -0.13 6.17 0.86
CA CYS A 71 -0.58 7.35 0.15
C CYS A 71 0.60 8.18 -0.36
N LEU A 72 0.44 8.76 -1.54
CA LEU A 72 1.30 9.84 -2.02
C LEU A 72 0.76 11.17 -1.50
N ASN A 73 1.60 11.95 -0.81
CA ASN A 73 1.33 13.35 -0.51
C ASN A 73 1.70 14.21 -1.71
N VAL A 74 0.70 14.80 -2.36
CA VAL A 74 0.89 15.52 -3.62
C VAL A 74 1.56 16.89 -3.43
N GLU A 75 1.51 17.44 -2.22
CA GLU A 75 2.11 18.74 -1.91
C GLU A 75 3.62 18.61 -1.65
N THR A 76 4.03 17.53 -1.00
CA THR A 76 5.43 17.32 -0.59
C THR A 76 6.18 16.32 -1.46
N GLY A 77 5.45 15.43 -2.16
CA GLY A 77 6.02 14.27 -2.85
C GLY A 77 6.41 13.12 -1.93
N ALA A 78 6.14 13.23 -0.62
CA ALA A 78 6.38 12.18 0.35
C ALA A 78 5.39 11.03 0.19
N ILE A 79 5.78 9.84 0.64
CA ILE A 79 4.88 8.70 0.79
C ILE A 79 4.54 8.56 2.27
N GLU A 80 3.27 8.37 2.60
CA GLU A 80 2.75 8.30 3.96
C GLU A 80 1.97 7.00 4.15
N MET A 81 2.27 6.24 5.21
CA MET A 81 1.44 5.11 5.62
C MET A 81 0.48 5.56 6.72
N LEU A 82 -0.81 5.26 6.53
CA LEU A 82 -1.90 5.59 7.44
C LEU A 82 -2.48 4.31 8.05
N ASP A 83 -2.83 4.38 9.34
CA ASP A 83 -3.58 3.32 10.04
C ASP A 83 -5.10 3.47 9.90
N ASP A 84 -5.85 2.57 10.55
CA ASP A 84 -7.32 2.55 10.60
C ASP A 84 -7.93 3.88 11.07
N ALA A 85 -7.20 4.60 11.93
CA ALA A 85 -7.61 5.90 12.47
C ALA A 85 -7.12 7.08 11.61
N ARG A 86 -6.61 6.81 10.41
CA ARG A 86 -6.01 7.77 9.46
C ARG A 86 -4.84 8.55 10.04
N ARG A 87 -4.15 7.99 11.03
CA ARG A 87 -2.94 8.58 11.60
C ARG A 87 -1.75 8.15 10.75
N GLN A 88 -0.89 9.11 10.44
CA GLN A 88 0.38 8.80 9.80
C GLN A 88 1.28 8.05 10.77
N ILE A 89 1.63 6.80 10.43
CA ILE A 89 2.50 5.94 11.24
C ILE A 89 3.92 5.86 10.67
N VAL A 90 4.07 6.00 9.35
CA VAL A 90 5.36 6.00 8.66
C VAL A 90 5.34 7.06 7.56
N SER A 91 6.49 7.66 7.27
CA SER A 91 6.67 8.52 6.11
C SER A 91 8.02 8.31 5.45
N TRP A 92 8.02 8.23 4.12
CA TRP A 92 9.21 8.29 3.28
C TRP A 92 9.27 9.67 2.61
N PRO A 93 10.40 10.39 2.69
CA PRO A 93 10.51 11.77 2.20
C PRO A 93 10.23 11.95 0.70
N SER A 94 10.35 10.88 -0.10
CA SER A 94 10.05 10.89 -1.53
C SER A 94 9.67 9.48 -2.01
N HIS A 95 9.09 9.40 -3.21
CA HIS A 95 8.85 8.13 -3.88
C HIS A 95 10.13 7.34 -4.16
N ASP A 96 11.27 8.01 -4.44
CA ASP A 96 12.56 7.32 -4.62
C ASP A 96 13.01 6.61 -3.34
N VAL A 97 12.86 7.28 -2.18
CA VAL A 97 13.19 6.70 -0.88
C VAL A 97 12.24 5.53 -0.55
N PHE A 98 10.96 5.67 -0.89
CA PHE A 98 10.00 4.57 -0.77
C PHE A 98 10.38 3.37 -1.65
N ILE A 99 10.71 3.59 -2.93
CA ILE A 99 11.12 2.52 -3.85
C ILE A 99 12.37 1.82 -3.33
N ALA A 100 13.35 2.58 -2.83
CA ALA A 100 14.57 2.03 -2.24
C ALA A 100 14.31 1.21 -0.95
N SER A 101 13.16 1.42 -0.30
CA SER A 101 12.74 0.67 0.88
C SER A 101 12.02 -0.64 0.57
N LEU A 102 11.61 -0.87 -0.68
CA LEU A 102 10.89 -2.08 -1.07
C LEU A 102 11.79 -3.31 -0.98
N GLU A 103 11.26 -4.37 -0.38
CA GLU A 103 11.98 -5.62 -0.16
C GLU A 103 11.21 -6.83 -0.70
N SER A 104 11.99 -7.84 -1.08
CA SER A 104 11.51 -9.17 -1.40
C SER A 104 11.87 -10.09 -0.25
N LEU A 105 10.87 -10.44 0.55
CA LEU A 105 11.00 -11.45 1.59
C LEU A 105 10.53 -12.78 1.01
N VAL A 106 11.31 -13.83 1.24
CA VAL A 106 10.88 -15.19 0.91
C VAL A 106 9.66 -15.50 1.77
N GLU A 107 8.51 -15.74 1.14
CA GLU A 107 7.32 -16.21 1.87
C GLU A 107 7.70 -17.50 2.59
N MET A 108 7.64 -17.48 3.92
CA MET A 108 7.80 -18.71 4.68
C MET A 108 6.64 -19.63 4.31
N PRO A 109 6.88 -20.92 4.05
CA PRO A 109 5.79 -21.85 3.78
C PRO A 109 4.81 -21.78 4.94
N ILE A 110 3.54 -21.49 4.62
CA ILE A 110 2.45 -21.57 5.59
C ILE A 110 2.43 -23.02 6.08
N ASP A 111 2.73 -23.21 7.36
CA ASP A 111 2.58 -24.50 7.99
C ASP A 111 1.09 -24.82 8.09
N THR A 112 0.59 -25.59 7.11
CA THR A 112 -0.79 -26.07 7.08
C THR A 112 -0.99 -27.34 7.91
N SER A 113 0.01 -27.77 8.71
CA SER A 113 -0.11 -28.92 9.62
C SER A 113 -1.04 -28.61 10.80
N GLY A 114 -2.33 -28.51 10.50
CA GLY A 114 -3.38 -28.12 11.43
C GLY A 114 -4.70 -27.77 10.77
N VAL A 115 -4.75 -27.58 9.44
CA VAL A 115 -6.01 -27.41 8.71
C VAL A 115 -6.71 -28.77 8.65
N ILE A 116 -7.70 -28.97 9.52
CA ILE A 116 -8.63 -30.10 9.42
C ILE A 116 -9.66 -29.74 8.34
N GLU A 117 -9.52 -30.31 7.14
CA GLU A 117 -10.41 -30.08 5.97
C GLU A 117 -11.91 -30.38 6.21
N LYS A 118 -12.29 -30.85 7.40
CA LYS A 118 -13.63 -31.40 7.70
C LYS A 118 -14.49 -30.56 8.65
N GLU A 119 -14.06 -29.37 9.05
CA GLU A 119 -14.89 -28.42 9.81
C GLU A 119 -15.11 -27.11 9.05
N SER A 120 -15.47 -27.22 7.77
CA SER A 120 -16.12 -26.10 7.09
C SER A 120 -17.49 -25.87 7.74
N TRP A 121 -17.70 -24.69 8.31
CA TRP A 121 -19.02 -24.23 8.78
C TRP A 121 -19.90 -23.73 7.63
N LEU A 122 -19.37 -23.78 6.40
CA LEU A 122 -20.10 -23.49 5.18
C LEU A 122 -20.42 -24.83 4.52
N ASP A 123 -21.63 -25.30 4.75
CA ASP A 123 -22.26 -26.39 4.00
C ASP A 123 -22.71 -25.82 2.65
N PHE A 124 -21.98 -26.14 1.57
CA PHE A 124 -22.45 -25.96 0.20
C PHE A 124 -22.85 -27.30 -0.39
#